data_AF-A0A2E7DCY8-F1
#
_entry.id   AF-A0A2E7DCY8-F1
#
_cell.length_a   1.000
_cell.length_b   1.000
_cell.length_c   1.000
_cell.angle_alpha   90.00
_cell.angle_beta   90.00
_cell.angle_gamma   90.00
#
_symmetry.space_group_name_H-M   'P 1'
#
loop_
_entity.id
_entity.type
_entity.pdbx_description
1 polymer ?
#
loop_
_entity_poly.entity_id
_entity_poly.type
_entity_poly.pdbx_seq_one_letter_code
_entity_poly.pdbx_strand_id
1 'polypeptide(L)'
;MQKFMFGTMFDDEVIERERAEKEAQLEAERLAREDAAPTFTVEEMEEAKQAAYQNGKQEGKAEILASLEQQANLSLEQILQQVGDLLLEYKKWKAEIEHDAINLATSIMRKLAPELLRGSELPQIEHTINEAFRFLTDQPKVMIRVAADLEEQIKEKVNLMASRVGYEGQVVLVGDPELELTDCRISWHAGAVERALDETWAQIDEMIERGLTSLPSRGCNRKVPEISDVDRHIQNTAGTSKIDPPDKTEAASAAETTSEVTTGSEVEALNSTKLEIQAETGKPGSNPPTEPKQAPAAQE
;
A
#
# COMPACT_ATOMS: atom_id res chain seq x y z
N MET A 1 4.82 43.49 -109.28
CA MET A 1 6.10 42.74 -109.36
C MET A 1 7.12 43.43 -108.47
N GLN A 2 7.41 42.87 -107.30
CA GLN A 2 8.61 43.23 -106.53
C GLN A 2 9.83 42.63 -107.25
N LYS A 3 10.91 43.41 -107.39
CA LYS A 3 12.08 43.01 -108.16
C LYS A 3 13.02 42.23 -107.25
N PHE A 4 12.88 40.90 -107.22
CA PHE A 4 13.81 40.01 -106.52
C PHE A 4 15.20 40.11 -107.13
N MET A 5 16.01 41.02 -106.59
CA MET A 5 17.44 41.07 -106.82
C MET A 5 18.06 40.01 -105.91
N PHE A 6 18.18 38.79 -106.42
CA PHE A 6 18.98 37.74 -105.78
C PHE A 6 20.44 38.22 -105.74
N GLY A 7 20.82 38.84 -104.63
CA GLY A 7 22.22 39.16 -104.36
C GLY A 7 23.00 37.85 -104.30
N THR A 8 24.05 37.74 -105.10
CA THR A 8 25.00 36.63 -105.04
C THR A 8 25.83 36.74 -103.76
N MET A 9 25.25 36.26 -102.66
CA MET A 9 25.92 35.90 -101.41
C MET A 9 25.67 34.41 -101.16
N PHE A 10 26.04 33.59 -102.15
CA PHE A 10 26.11 32.13 -102.04
C PHE A 10 27.52 31.75 -101.59
N ASP A 11 27.85 32.14 -100.37
CA ASP A 11 29.06 31.74 -99.69
C ASP A 11 28.61 30.94 -98.47
N ASP A 12 28.67 29.60 -98.58
CA ASP A 12 28.13 28.68 -97.57
C ASP A 12 28.76 28.94 -96.19
N GLU A 13 30.02 29.41 -96.15
CA GLU A 13 30.68 29.82 -94.89
C GLU A 13 30.00 31.00 -94.19
N VAL A 14 29.40 31.95 -94.94
CA VAL A 14 28.73 33.11 -94.35
C VAL A 14 27.36 32.70 -93.80
N ILE A 15 26.63 31.85 -94.53
CA ILE A 15 25.32 31.35 -94.10
C ILE A 15 25.47 30.42 -92.88
N GLU A 16 26.48 29.56 -92.84
CA GLU A 16 26.74 28.71 -91.68
C GLU A 16 27.32 29.50 -90.49
N ARG A 17 28.09 30.58 -90.71
CA ARG A 17 28.43 31.52 -89.62
C ARG A 17 27.19 32.20 -89.04
N GLU A 18 26.30 32.74 -89.87
CA GLU A 18 25.04 33.33 -89.39
C GLU A 18 24.13 32.31 -88.69
N ARG A 19 24.15 31.04 -89.09
CA ARG A 19 23.43 29.96 -88.40
C ARG A 19 24.09 29.62 -87.07
N ALA A 20 25.41 29.42 -87.03
CA ALA A 20 26.15 29.09 -85.81
C ALA A 20 26.11 30.24 -84.80
N GLU A 21 26.14 31.50 -85.25
CA GLU A 21 25.95 32.68 -84.40
C GLU A 21 24.52 32.73 -83.83
N LYS A 22 23.50 32.36 -84.61
CA LYS A 22 22.12 32.23 -84.11
C LYS A 22 21.94 31.07 -83.13
N GLU A 23 22.56 29.91 -83.39
CA GLU A 23 22.53 28.78 -82.45
C GLU A 23 23.27 29.13 -81.16
N ALA A 24 24.44 29.77 -81.23
CA ALA A 24 25.17 30.25 -80.05
C ALA A 24 24.40 31.33 -79.28
N GLN A 25 23.69 32.24 -79.96
CA GLN A 25 22.79 33.23 -79.33
C GLN A 25 21.61 32.54 -78.64
N LEU A 26 21.00 31.53 -79.26
CA LEU A 26 19.84 30.82 -78.73
C LEU A 26 20.21 29.88 -77.57
N GLU A 27 21.41 29.27 -77.62
CA GLU A 27 22.00 28.51 -76.51
C GLU A 27 22.34 29.45 -75.33
N ALA A 28 22.92 30.62 -75.60
CA ALA A 28 23.20 31.64 -74.59
C ALA A 28 21.93 32.25 -73.97
N GLU A 29 20.87 32.45 -74.77
CA GLU A 29 19.55 32.89 -74.29
C GLU A 29 18.87 31.79 -73.45
N ARG A 30 19.06 30.51 -73.80
CA ARG A 30 18.55 29.38 -72.98
C ARG A 30 19.28 29.30 -71.64
N LEU A 31 20.61 29.38 -71.62
CA LEU A 31 21.42 29.44 -70.41
C LEU A 31 21.06 30.65 -69.54
N ALA A 32 20.93 31.84 -70.13
CA ALA A 32 20.52 33.05 -69.42
C ALA A 32 19.09 32.97 -68.85
N ARG A 33 18.22 32.10 -69.41
CA ARG A 33 16.87 31.83 -68.92
C ARG A 33 16.82 30.72 -67.88
N GLU A 34 17.79 29.79 -67.88
CA GLU A 34 17.99 28.80 -66.82
C GLU A 34 18.63 29.41 -65.56
N ASP A 35 19.58 30.35 -65.73
CA ASP A 35 20.20 31.14 -64.65
C ASP A 35 19.38 32.37 -64.21
N ALA A 36 18.23 32.63 -64.83
CA ALA A 36 17.35 33.74 -64.45
C ALA A 36 16.72 33.48 -63.07
N ALA A 37 17.16 34.24 -62.06
CA ALA A 37 16.63 34.13 -60.71
C ALA A 37 15.09 34.25 -60.68
N PRO A 38 14.38 33.39 -59.93
CA PRO A 38 12.92 33.40 -59.87
C PRO A 38 12.42 34.78 -59.44
N THR A 39 11.64 35.42 -60.31
CA THR A 39 11.09 36.75 -60.07
C THR A 39 9.76 36.62 -59.34
N PHE A 40 9.79 36.70 -58.01
CA PHE A 40 8.59 36.66 -57.19
C PHE A 40 7.77 37.94 -57.31
N THR A 41 6.45 37.81 -57.34
CA THR A 41 5.53 38.94 -57.20
C THR A 41 5.48 39.43 -55.75
N VAL A 42 5.01 40.66 -55.55
CA VAL A 42 4.87 41.25 -54.22
C VAL A 42 3.83 40.50 -53.37
N GLU A 43 2.77 39.98 -54.01
CA GLU A 43 1.73 39.19 -53.34
C GLU A 43 2.27 37.84 -52.85
N GLU A 44 2.98 37.09 -53.69
CA GLU A 44 3.64 35.82 -53.29
C GLU A 44 4.62 36.01 -52.13
N MET A 45 5.37 37.12 -52.12
CA MET A 45 6.26 37.45 -51.00
C MET A 45 5.47 37.76 -49.71
N GLU A 46 4.32 38.42 -49.80
CA GLU A 46 3.51 38.76 -48.62
C GLU A 46 2.79 37.53 -48.05
N GLU A 47 2.29 36.64 -48.92
CA GLU A 47 1.76 35.33 -48.52
C GLU A 47 2.83 34.46 -47.85
N ALA A 48 4.05 34.41 -48.42
CA ALA A 48 5.16 33.68 -47.82
C ALA A 48 5.54 34.20 -46.43
N LYS A 49 5.55 35.54 -46.23
CA LYS A 49 5.75 36.14 -44.89
C LYS A 49 4.65 35.75 -43.91
N GLN A 50 3.38 35.79 -44.34
CA GLN A 50 2.25 35.43 -43.47
C GLN A 50 2.28 33.94 -43.11
N ALA A 51 2.56 33.05 -44.07
CA ALA A 51 2.73 31.62 -43.82
C ALA A 51 3.89 31.35 -42.85
N ALA A 52 5.05 31.97 -43.06
CA ALA A 52 6.19 31.86 -42.15
C ALA A 52 5.87 32.37 -40.74
N TYR A 53 5.15 33.49 -40.61
CA TYR A 53 4.73 34.04 -39.32
C TYR A 53 3.73 33.13 -38.58
N GLN A 54 2.75 32.54 -39.29
CA GLN A 54 1.82 31.59 -38.68
C GLN A 54 2.52 30.28 -38.28
N ASN A 55 3.43 29.77 -39.12
CA ASN A 55 4.23 28.58 -38.80
C ASN A 55 5.10 28.82 -37.57
N GLY A 56 5.88 29.90 -37.53
CA GLY A 56 6.69 30.25 -36.35
C GLY A 56 5.86 30.49 -35.08
N LYS A 57 4.63 31.02 -35.22
CA LYS A 57 3.69 31.15 -34.09
C LYS A 57 3.09 29.81 -33.63
N GLN A 58 2.94 28.83 -34.52
CA GLN A 58 2.53 27.47 -34.16
C GLN A 58 3.68 26.69 -33.52
N GLU A 59 4.88 26.79 -34.09
CA GLU A 59 6.10 26.13 -33.62
C GLU A 59 6.51 26.66 -32.23
N GLY A 60 6.55 27.97 -32.03
CA GLY A 60 6.80 28.56 -30.70
C GLY A 60 5.71 28.22 -29.66
N LYS A 61 4.45 28.02 -30.07
CA LYS A 61 3.42 27.49 -29.16
C LYS A 61 3.67 26.03 -28.78
N ALA A 62 4.07 25.20 -29.75
CA ALA A 62 4.38 23.79 -29.51
C ALA A 62 5.61 23.65 -28.61
N GLU A 63 6.66 24.45 -28.82
CA GLU A 63 7.85 24.51 -27.97
C GLU A 63 7.52 24.92 -26.53
N ILE A 64 6.70 25.97 -26.33
CA ILE A 64 6.25 26.38 -25.00
C ILE A 64 5.45 25.27 -24.31
N LEU A 65 4.52 24.61 -25.02
CA LEU A 65 3.74 23.51 -24.44
C LEU A 65 4.62 22.31 -24.07
N ALA A 66 5.53 21.90 -24.95
CA ALA A 66 6.48 20.81 -24.67
C ALA A 66 7.39 21.13 -23.48
N SER A 67 7.86 22.37 -23.35
CA SER A 67 8.66 22.84 -22.21
C SER A 67 7.86 22.81 -20.89
N LEU A 68 6.59 23.24 -20.92
CA LEU A 68 5.70 23.16 -19.75
C LEU A 68 5.40 21.72 -19.34
N GLU A 69 5.13 20.83 -20.30
CA GLU A 69 4.92 19.40 -20.05
C GLU A 69 6.18 18.74 -19.47
N GLN A 70 7.35 19.05 -20.01
CA GLN A 70 8.63 18.57 -19.47
C GLN A 70 8.88 19.08 -18.05
N GLN A 71 8.61 20.35 -17.77
CA GLN A 71 8.74 20.91 -16.42
C GLN A 71 7.74 20.29 -15.43
N ALA A 72 6.51 20.03 -15.87
CA ALA A 72 5.50 19.35 -15.05
C ALA A 72 5.91 17.90 -14.73
N ASN A 73 6.40 17.15 -15.71
CA ASN A 73 6.90 15.78 -15.52
C ASN A 73 8.09 15.75 -14.56
N LEU A 74 9.10 16.62 -14.73
CA LEU A 74 10.24 16.72 -13.80
C LEU A 74 9.80 17.06 -12.36
N SER A 75 8.78 17.93 -12.21
CA SER A 75 8.23 18.29 -10.91
C SER A 75 7.50 17.11 -10.26
N LEU A 76 6.75 16.33 -11.05
CA LEU A 76 6.07 15.11 -10.59
C LEU A 76 7.06 14.02 -10.19
N GLU A 77 8.13 13.81 -10.96
CA GLU A 77 9.21 12.87 -10.62
C GLU A 77 9.89 13.23 -9.29
N GLN A 78 10.18 14.51 -9.06
CA GLN A 78 10.73 15.00 -7.80
C GLN A 78 9.77 14.76 -6.61
N ILE A 79 8.47 15.01 -6.78
CA ILE A 79 7.46 14.73 -5.75
C ILE A 79 7.37 13.23 -5.46
N LEU A 80 7.36 12.38 -6.50
CA LEU A 80 7.31 10.92 -6.34
C LEU A 80 8.55 10.39 -5.59
N GLN A 81 9.74 10.94 -5.87
CA GLN A 81 10.96 10.61 -5.14
C GLN A 81 10.85 11.02 -3.66
N GLN A 82 10.48 12.27 -3.37
CA GLN A 82 10.33 12.77 -1.99
C GLN A 82 9.29 11.98 -1.19
N VAL A 83 8.17 11.59 -1.81
CA VAL A 83 7.16 10.72 -1.18
C VAL A 83 7.72 9.32 -0.92
N GLY A 84 8.52 8.77 -1.83
CA GLY A 84 9.23 7.50 -1.63
C GLY A 84 10.18 7.53 -0.44
N ASP A 85 11.00 8.59 -0.34
CA ASP A 85 11.94 8.81 0.77
C ASP A 85 11.20 8.99 2.10
N LEU A 86 10.16 9.83 2.14
CA LEU A 86 9.31 10.03 3.32
C LEU A 86 8.64 8.73 3.81
N LEU A 87 8.19 7.88 2.89
CA LEU A 87 7.62 6.57 3.23
C LEU A 87 8.67 5.58 3.76
N LEU A 88 9.94 5.73 3.37
CA LEU A 88 11.07 4.97 3.93
C LEU A 88 11.43 5.44 5.34
N GLU A 89 11.50 6.75 5.56
CA GLU A 89 11.73 7.35 6.88
C GLU A 89 10.59 7.01 7.86
N TYR A 90 9.34 7.17 7.43
CA TYR A 90 8.17 6.81 8.24
C TYR A 90 8.17 5.34 8.66
N LYS A 91 8.60 4.41 7.78
CA LYS A 91 8.73 3.00 8.12
C LYS A 91 9.82 2.74 9.17
N LYS A 92 10.96 3.44 9.10
CA LYS A 92 12.01 3.36 10.13
C LYS A 92 11.52 3.87 11.47
N TRP A 93 11.00 5.11 11.48
CA TRP A 93 10.47 5.75 12.68
C TRP A 93 9.35 4.95 13.35
N LYS A 94 8.46 4.33 12.56
CA LYS A 94 7.45 3.40 13.07
C LYS A 94 8.07 2.18 13.74
N ALA A 95 9.08 1.55 13.13
CA ALA A 95 9.75 0.39 13.70
C ALA A 95 10.50 0.72 15.00
N GLU A 96 11.14 1.90 15.06
CA GLU A 96 11.77 2.44 16.27
C GLU A 96 10.75 2.65 17.39
N ILE A 97 9.59 3.27 17.12
CA ILE A 97 8.52 3.43 18.11
C ILE A 97 7.93 2.08 18.57
N GLU A 98 7.73 1.12 17.66
CA GLU A 98 7.24 -0.21 18.04
C GLU A 98 8.25 -0.94 18.95
N HIS A 99 9.54 -0.82 18.67
CA HIS A 99 10.63 -1.36 19.49
C HIS A 99 10.70 -0.68 20.87
N ASP A 100 10.68 0.64 20.92
CA ASP A 100 10.75 1.41 22.18
C ASP A 100 9.52 1.19 23.07
N ALA A 101 8.32 1.08 22.48
CA ALA A 101 7.10 0.77 23.22
C ALA A 101 7.15 -0.63 23.87
N ILE A 102 7.71 -1.62 23.15
CA ILE A 102 7.91 -2.97 23.68
C ILE A 102 8.95 -2.95 24.81
N ASN A 103 10.10 -2.30 24.61
CA ASN A 103 11.14 -2.18 25.64
C ASN A 103 10.65 -1.47 26.91
N LEU A 104 9.81 -0.43 26.76
CA LEU A 104 9.16 0.24 27.88
C LEU A 104 8.20 -0.69 28.62
N ALA A 105 7.37 -1.46 27.89
CA ALA A 105 6.46 -2.43 28.50
C ALA A 105 7.21 -3.53 29.27
N THR A 106 8.27 -4.10 28.69
CA THR A 106 9.13 -5.10 29.35
C THR A 106 9.82 -4.51 30.59
N SER A 107 10.31 -3.28 30.51
CA SER A 107 10.95 -2.58 31.63
C SER A 107 9.98 -2.30 32.78
N ILE A 108 8.71 -1.99 32.48
CA ILE A 108 7.65 -1.84 33.48
C ILE A 108 7.31 -3.20 34.10
N MET A 109 7.11 -4.23 33.27
CA MET A 109 6.75 -5.57 33.75
C MET A 109 7.85 -6.17 34.64
N ARG A 110 9.12 -6.01 34.27
CA ARG A 110 10.27 -6.47 35.08
C ARG A 110 10.36 -5.80 36.45
N LYS A 111 9.87 -4.55 36.58
CA LYS A 111 9.77 -3.85 37.87
C LYS A 111 8.54 -4.25 38.68
N LEU A 112 7.41 -4.55 38.03
CA LEU A 112 6.16 -4.90 38.71
C LEU A 112 6.09 -6.39 39.10
N ALA A 113 6.65 -7.29 38.30
CA ALA A 113 6.57 -8.73 38.54
C ALA A 113 7.08 -9.19 39.92
N PRO A 114 8.25 -8.78 40.45
CA PRO A 114 8.67 -9.21 41.79
C PRO A 114 7.71 -8.70 42.89
N GLU A 115 7.11 -7.52 42.73
CA GLU A 115 6.08 -7.01 43.65
C GLU A 115 4.76 -7.78 43.55
N LEU A 116 4.42 -8.30 42.37
CA LEU A 116 3.22 -9.13 42.14
C LEU A 116 3.41 -10.59 42.59
N LEU A 117 4.65 -11.08 42.66
CA LEU A 117 4.96 -12.45 43.11
C LEU A 117 5.06 -12.57 44.64
N ARG A 118 5.34 -11.48 45.35
CA ARG A 118 5.36 -11.43 46.84
C ARG A 118 4.05 -11.92 47.44
N GLY A 119 4.14 -12.93 48.31
CA GLY A 119 3.00 -13.56 48.98
C GLY A 119 2.23 -14.57 48.13
N SER A 120 2.69 -14.89 46.91
CA SER A 120 2.09 -15.88 46.02
C SER A 120 3.00 -17.09 45.72
N GLU A 121 4.13 -17.18 46.43
CA GLU A 121 5.19 -18.17 46.22
C GLU A 121 4.65 -19.61 46.38
N LEU A 122 3.95 -19.86 47.49
CA LEU A 122 3.33 -21.15 47.82
C LEU A 122 2.30 -21.62 46.76
N PRO A 123 1.24 -20.86 46.45
CA PRO A 123 0.26 -21.26 45.41
C PRO A 123 0.88 -21.57 44.04
N GLN A 124 1.98 -20.92 43.67
CA GLN A 124 2.60 -21.13 42.36
C GLN A 124 3.45 -22.40 42.32
N ILE A 125 4.22 -22.69 43.39
CA ILE A 125 4.91 -23.98 43.50
C ILE A 125 3.90 -25.14 43.58
N GLU A 126 2.79 -24.96 44.32
CA GLU A 126 1.68 -25.92 44.34
C GLU A 126 1.09 -26.18 42.94
N HIS A 127 0.93 -25.12 42.13
CA HIS A 127 0.44 -25.24 40.76
C HIS A 127 1.40 -26.05 39.87
N THR A 128 2.69 -25.73 39.89
CA THR A 128 3.72 -26.44 39.10
C THR A 128 3.86 -27.91 39.51
N ILE A 129 3.79 -28.21 40.81
CA ILE A 129 3.82 -29.60 41.30
C ILE A 129 2.57 -30.37 40.87
N ASN A 130 1.38 -29.76 40.94
CA ASN A 130 0.14 -30.37 40.48
C ASN A 130 0.17 -30.64 38.97
N GLU A 131 0.62 -29.66 38.17
CA GLU A 131 0.83 -29.83 36.74
C GLU A 131 1.80 -30.97 36.43
N ALA A 132 2.95 -31.04 37.10
CA ALA A 132 3.90 -32.14 36.94
C ALA A 132 3.28 -33.51 37.27
N PHE A 133 2.52 -33.64 38.38
CA PHE A 133 1.86 -34.91 38.72
C PHE A 133 0.87 -35.41 37.65
N ARG A 134 0.29 -34.53 36.82
CA ARG A 134 -0.58 -34.93 35.70
C ARG A 134 0.16 -35.67 34.57
N PHE A 135 1.48 -35.53 34.50
CA PHE A 135 2.33 -36.17 33.49
C PHE A 135 3.18 -37.33 34.05
N LEU A 136 3.31 -37.45 35.37
CA LEU A 136 4.26 -38.35 36.04
C LEU A 136 3.68 -39.69 36.53
N THR A 137 2.47 -40.06 36.09
CA THR A 137 1.66 -41.17 36.63
C THR A 137 2.40 -42.51 36.77
N ASP A 138 3.31 -42.83 35.85
CA ASP A 138 4.01 -44.14 35.77
C ASP A 138 5.48 -44.08 36.31
N GLN A 139 5.84 -43.04 37.06
CA GLN A 139 7.20 -42.86 37.56
C GLN A 139 7.37 -43.41 38.99
N PRO A 140 8.30 -44.34 39.26
CA PRO A 140 8.41 -45.00 40.57
C PRO A 140 8.95 -44.09 41.69
N LYS A 141 9.66 -43.01 41.32
CA LYS A 141 10.22 -42.05 42.28
C LYS A 141 10.32 -40.66 41.66
N VAL A 142 9.84 -39.66 42.39
CA VAL A 142 9.94 -38.22 42.07
C VAL A 142 10.63 -37.50 43.23
N MET A 143 11.66 -36.72 42.91
CA MET A 143 12.36 -35.83 43.85
C MET A 143 12.00 -34.38 43.52
N ILE A 144 11.43 -33.68 44.49
CA ILE A 144 11.06 -32.27 44.40
C ILE A 144 12.04 -31.47 45.27
N ARG A 145 12.67 -30.45 44.70
CA ARG A 145 13.47 -29.46 45.41
C ARG A 145 12.74 -28.13 45.42
N VAL A 146 12.77 -27.46 46.57
CA VAL A 146 12.17 -26.15 46.84
C VAL A 146 13.09 -25.38 47.79
N ALA A 147 12.92 -24.06 47.91
CA ALA A 147 13.59 -23.28 48.95
C ALA A 147 13.37 -23.89 50.35
N ALA A 148 14.43 -23.92 51.17
CA ALA A 148 14.41 -24.53 52.50
C ALA A 148 13.27 -24.00 53.40
N ASP A 149 12.97 -22.69 53.37
CA ASP A 149 11.93 -22.04 54.15
C ASP A 149 10.49 -22.51 53.82
N LEU A 150 10.31 -23.15 52.66
CA LEU A 150 9.01 -23.65 52.19
C LEU A 150 8.88 -25.17 52.30
N GLU A 151 9.95 -25.93 52.62
CA GLU A 151 9.90 -27.41 52.66
C GLU A 151 8.76 -27.90 53.56
N GLU A 152 8.72 -27.47 54.82
CA GLU A 152 7.74 -27.92 55.81
C GLU A 152 6.30 -27.57 55.41
N GLN A 153 6.09 -26.37 54.88
CA GLN A 153 4.77 -25.85 54.46
C GLN A 153 4.23 -26.56 53.21
N ILE A 154 5.11 -26.99 52.31
CA ILE A 154 4.77 -27.67 51.06
C ILE A 154 4.58 -29.18 51.28
N LYS A 155 5.31 -29.79 52.22
CA LYS A 155 5.34 -31.25 52.47
C LYS A 155 3.96 -31.87 52.67
N GLU A 156 3.13 -31.29 53.53
CA GLU A 156 1.77 -31.80 53.78
C GLU A 156 0.88 -31.66 52.53
N LYS A 157 0.98 -30.52 51.84
CA LYS A 157 0.20 -30.23 50.63
C LYS A 157 0.59 -31.14 49.47
N VAL A 158 1.88 -31.45 49.31
CA VAL A 158 2.38 -32.37 48.26
C VAL A 158 1.87 -33.78 48.46
N ASN A 159 1.88 -34.30 49.70
CA ASN A 159 1.29 -35.60 50.01
C ASN A 159 -0.23 -35.63 49.71
N LEU A 160 -0.94 -34.53 50.03
CA LEU A 160 -2.35 -34.38 49.69
C LEU A 160 -2.60 -34.28 48.17
N MET A 161 -1.73 -33.60 47.42
CA MET A 161 -1.83 -33.52 45.96
C MET A 161 -1.55 -34.87 45.28
N ALA A 162 -0.50 -35.58 45.70
CA ALA A 162 -0.17 -36.91 45.19
C ALA A 162 -1.32 -37.90 45.42
N SER A 163 -1.91 -37.92 46.62
CA SER A 163 -3.06 -38.79 46.93
C SER A 163 -4.34 -38.44 46.15
N ARG A 164 -4.55 -37.16 45.80
CA ARG A 164 -5.70 -36.72 44.97
C ARG A 164 -5.55 -37.09 43.50
N VAL A 165 -4.33 -37.09 42.97
CA VAL A 165 -4.03 -37.49 41.58
C VAL A 165 -3.93 -39.01 41.44
N GLY A 166 -3.74 -39.74 42.55
CA GLY A 166 -3.56 -41.19 42.55
C GLY A 166 -2.13 -41.61 42.17
N TYR A 167 -1.13 -40.80 42.53
CA TYR A 167 0.27 -41.10 42.27
C TYR A 167 0.77 -42.17 43.24
N GLU A 168 1.10 -43.36 42.74
CA GLU A 168 1.51 -44.53 43.54
C GLU A 168 3.03 -44.61 43.82
N GLY A 169 3.83 -43.71 43.23
CA GLY A 169 5.29 -43.70 43.38
C GLY A 169 5.79 -43.00 44.65
N GLN A 170 7.10 -43.10 44.93
CA GLN A 170 7.72 -42.44 46.08
C GLN A 170 8.00 -40.96 45.78
N VAL A 171 7.33 -40.05 46.48
CA VAL A 171 7.67 -38.61 46.50
C VAL A 171 8.73 -38.33 47.58
N VAL A 172 9.80 -37.64 47.21
CA VAL A 172 10.83 -37.14 48.13
C VAL A 172 10.93 -35.62 47.97
N LEU A 173 10.55 -34.86 49.01
CA LEU A 173 10.77 -33.42 49.08
C LEU A 173 12.12 -33.15 49.76
N VAL A 174 12.86 -32.16 49.25
CA VAL A 174 14.16 -31.71 49.79
C VAL A 174 14.20 -30.19 49.77
N GLY A 175 14.43 -29.55 50.92
CA GLY A 175 14.79 -28.14 51.00
C GLY A 175 16.21 -27.90 50.48
N ASP A 176 16.34 -26.99 49.52
CA ASP A 176 17.61 -26.55 48.94
C ASP A 176 17.81 -25.06 49.28
N PRO A 177 18.89 -24.66 49.98
CA PRO A 177 19.13 -23.26 50.35
C PRO A 177 19.67 -22.41 49.20
N GLU A 178 20.02 -23.01 48.05
CA GLU A 178 20.46 -22.27 46.85
C GLU A 178 19.29 -21.85 45.94
N LEU A 179 18.06 -22.34 46.19
CA LEU A 179 16.86 -21.98 45.43
C LEU A 179 16.14 -20.74 45.99
N GLU A 180 15.65 -19.88 45.10
CA GLU A 180 14.76 -18.77 45.47
C GLU A 180 13.38 -19.28 45.92
N LEU A 181 12.66 -18.46 46.71
CA LEU A 181 11.35 -18.85 47.28
C LEU A 181 10.28 -19.15 46.24
N THR A 182 10.41 -18.66 45.00
CA THR A 182 9.48 -18.94 43.90
C THR A 182 9.83 -20.20 43.11
N ASP A 183 11.05 -20.71 43.27
CA ASP A 183 11.66 -21.60 42.30
C ASP A 183 11.62 -23.05 42.80
N CYS A 184 11.42 -23.99 41.87
CA CYS A 184 11.31 -25.40 42.21
C CYS A 184 11.80 -26.30 41.08
N ARG A 185 12.37 -27.45 41.48
CA ARG A 185 12.92 -28.44 40.54
C ARG A 185 12.37 -29.82 40.84
N ILE A 186 11.63 -30.38 39.89
CA ILE A 186 10.97 -31.67 39.98
C ILE A 186 11.73 -32.64 39.09
N SER A 187 12.28 -33.71 39.63
CA SER A 187 13.14 -34.65 38.90
C SER A 187 12.70 -36.09 39.12
N TRP A 188 12.79 -36.91 38.08
CA TRP A 188 12.44 -38.33 38.08
C TRP A 188 13.42 -39.10 37.17
N HIS A 189 13.24 -40.42 37.02
CA HIS A 189 14.20 -41.25 36.30
C HIS A 189 14.41 -40.85 34.83
N ALA A 190 13.37 -40.36 34.16
CA ALA A 190 13.37 -40.05 32.73
C ALA A 190 13.45 -38.55 32.39
N GLY A 191 13.61 -37.65 33.38
CA GLY A 191 13.66 -36.20 33.11
C GLY A 191 13.54 -35.31 34.34
N ALA A 192 13.42 -34.01 34.09
CA ALA A 192 13.12 -33.01 35.10
C ALA A 192 12.24 -31.89 34.51
N VAL A 193 11.44 -31.25 35.37
CA VAL A 193 10.83 -29.93 35.15
C VAL A 193 11.50 -28.98 36.12
N GLU A 194 11.94 -27.83 35.63
CA GLU A 194 12.53 -26.77 36.42
C GLU A 194 11.69 -25.50 36.22
N ARG A 195 11.32 -24.85 37.32
CA ARG A 195 10.74 -23.51 37.33
C ARG A 195 11.77 -22.62 37.99
N ALA A 196 12.51 -21.90 37.16
CA ALA A 196 13.34 -20.78 37.58
C ALA A 196 12.74 -19.47 37.06
N LEU A 197 12.62 -18.46 37.92
CA LEU A 197 12.08 -17.15 37.52
C LEU A 197 13.00 -16.48 36.48
N ASP A 198 14.31 -16.55 36.69
CA ASP A 198 15.33 -16.01 35.77
C ASP A 198 15.32 -16.72 34.40
N GLU A 199 15.18 -18.04 34.35
CA GLU A 199 15.07 -18.76 33.07
C GLU A 199 13.77 -18.39 32.34
N THR A 200 12.68 -18.24 33.08
CA THR A 200 11.40 -17.75 32.52
C THR A 200 11.56 -16.35 31.92
N TRP A 201 12.32 -15.46 32.57
CA TRP A 201 12.66 -14.14 32.03
C TRP A 201 13.54 -14.21 30.78
N ALA A 202 14.55 -15.07 30.76
CA ALA A 202 15.40 -15.27 29.58
C ALA A 202 14.58 -15.78 28.38
N GLN A 203 13.64 -16.70 28.61
CA GLN A 203 12.71 -17.17 27.57
C GLN A 203 11.77 -16.05 27.11
N ILE A 204 11.24 -15.21 28.01
CA ILE A 204 10.42 -14.05 27.66
C ILE A 204 11.21 -13.06 26.80
N ASP A 205 12.44 -12.74 27.18
CA ASP A 205 13.33 -11.83 26.44
C ASP A 205 13.64 -12.41 25.04
N GLU A 206 13.96 -13.71 24.92
CA GLU A 206 14.16 -14.36 23.62
C GLU A 206 12.89 -14.32 22.75
N MET A 207 11.71 -14.55 23.33
CA MET A 207 10.43 -14.43 22.61
C MET A 207 10.18 -13.00 22.13
N ILE A 208 10.57 -12.00 22.90
CA ILE A 208 10.44 -10.57 22.56
C ILE A 208 11.43 -10.20 21.46
N GLU A 209 12.72 -10.52 21.59
CA GLU A 209 13.74 -10.28 20.56
C GLU A 209 13.40 -10.97 19.24
N ARG A 210 12.94 -12.22 19.30
CA ARG A 210 12.44 -12.96 18.14
C ARG A 210 11.20 -12.30 17.56
N GLY A 211 10.30 -11.78 18.39
CA GLY A 211 9.15 -10.98 17.97
C GLY A 211 9.57 -9.72 17.21
N LEU A 212 10.44 -8.90 17.79
CA LEU A 212 10.99 -7.67 17.21
C LEU A 212 11.71 -7.95 15.88
N THR A 213 12.49 -9.02 15.80
CA THR A 213 13.22 -9.43 14.58
C THR A 213 12.29 -10.01 13.50
N SER A 214 11.21 -10.70 13.89
CA SER A 214 10.27 -11.38 12.97
C SER A 214 9.04 -10.54 12.60
N LEU A 215 9.00 -9.26 12.97
CA LEU A 215 8.00 -8.28 12.57
C LEU A 215 8.50 -7.41 11.40
N PRO A 216 8.41 -7.86 10.13
CA PRO A 216 8.54 -6.96 8.99
C PRO A 216 7.31 -6.05 8.98
N SER A 217 7.38 -4.91 9.67
CA SER A 217 6.34 -3.89 9.85
C SER A 217 4.93 -4.46 9.63
N ARG A 218 4.38 -5.14 10.65
CA ARG A 218 2.93 -5.36 10.68
C ARG A 218 2.29 -4.00 10.83
N GLY A 219 2.04 -3.35 9.68
CA GLY A 219 1.25 -2.14 9.63
C GLY A 219 -0.04 -2.41 10.38
N CYS A 220 -0.46 -1.46 11.20
CA CYS A 220 -1.77 -1.53 11.83
C CYS A 220 -2.84 -1.43 10.75
N ASN A 221 -3.10 -2.52 10.03
CA ASN A 221 -4.27 -2.72 9.18
C ASN A 221 -5.50 -3.01 10.06
N ARG A 222 -5.59 -2.28 11.18
CA ARG A 222 -6.82 -2.02 11.87
C ARG A 222 -7.49 -0.96 11.02
N LYS A 223 -8.42 -1.38 10.15
CA LYS A 223 -9.27 -0.45 9.38
C LYS A 223 -9.68 0.67 10.32
N VAL A 224 -9.35 1.92 9.96
CA VAL A 224 -9.90 3.08 10.66
C VAL A 224 -11.42 2.91 10.57
N PRO A 225 -12.16 2.86 11.69
CA PRO A 225 -13.61 2.80 11.62
C PRO A 225 -14.08 4.02 10.85
N GLU A 226 -14.79 3.76 9.76
CA GLU A 226 -15.30 4.78 8.85
C GLU A 226 -16.21 5.70 9.67
N ILE A 227 -15.84 6.98 9.77
CA ILE A 227 -16.63 7.98 10.49
C ILE A 227 -17.79 8.40 9.59
N SER A 228 -18.73 7.48 9.37
CA SER A 228 -20.10 7.87 9.01
C SER A 228 -20.76 8.52 10.22
N ASP A 229 -21.80 9.31 9.96
CA ASP A 229 -22.73 9.81 10.99
C ASP A 229 -22.19 10.93 11.90
N VAL A 230 -21.55 11.95 11.30
CA VAL A 230 -21.79 13.32 11.77
C VAL A 230 -23.13 13.78 11.22
N ASP A 231 -24.18 13.50 12.00
CA ASP A 231 -25.55 13.93 11.72
C ASP A 231 -25.64 15.47 11.65
N ARG A 232 -25.74 16.01 10.43
CA ARG A 232 -25.93 17.45 10.19
C ARG A 232 -27.41 17.85 10.37
N HIS A 233 -27.92 17.66 11.58
CA HIS A 233 -29.14 18.33 12.04
C HIS A 233 -28.87 19.82 12.30
N ILE A 234 -28.68 20.60 11.22
CA ILE A 234 -28.80 22.07 11.28
C ILE A 234 -30.29 22.40 11.35
N GLN A 235 -30.86 22.30 12.55
CA GLN A 235 -32.21 22.79 12.81
C GLN A 235 -32.20 24.32 12.86
N ASN A 236 -32.82 24.90 11.84
CA ASN A 236 -33.04 26.33 11.69
C ASN A 236 -33.90 26.86 12.87
N THR A 237 -33.29 27.58 13.80
CA THR A 237 -34.00 28.24 14.92
C THR A 237 -33.83 29.75 14.86
N ALA A 238 -34.84 30.43 14.31
CA ALA A 238 -34.96 31.88 14.45
C ALA A 238 -35.27 32.23 15.91
N GLY A 239 -34.42 33.03 16.55
CA GLY A 239 -34.48 33.24 18.01
C GLY A 239 -33.71 34.45 18.53
N THR A 240 -33.91 35.62 17.91
CA THR A 240 -33.70 36.98 18.45
C THR A 240 -32.65 37.22 19.55
N SER A 241 -31.55 37.90 19.21
CA SER A 241 -30.89 38.85 20.15
C SER A 241 -30.35 40.06 19.38
N LYS A 242 -30.59 41.26 19.91
CA LYS A 242 -30.24 42.55 19.29
C LYS A 242 -28.75 42.86 19.42
N ILE A 243 -28.13 43.38 18.36
CA ILE A 243 -27.06 44.39 18.46
C ILE A 243 -27.25 45.37 17.27
N ASP A 244 -27.33 46.67 17.55
CA ASP A 244 -27.54 47.73 16.55
C ASP A 244 -26.26 48.07 15.75
N PRO A 245 -26.36 48.47 14.45
CA PRO A 245 -25.24 48.98 13.66
C PRO A 245 -25.18 50.52 13.60
N PRO A 246 -23.97 51.14 13.56
CA PRO A 246 -23.83 52.58 13.33
C PRO A 246 -23.76 52.96 11.83
N ASP A 247 -24.85 53.56 11.34
CA ASP A 247 -24.93 54.87 10.65
C ASP A 247 -23.95 55.28 9.51
N LYS A 248 -24.52 55.64 8.34
CA LYS A 248 -24.02 56.44 7.18
C LYS A 248 -22.90 55.83 6.29
N THR A 249 -22.84 56.09 4.97
CA THR A 249 -23.40 57.21 4.15
C THR A 249 -23.68 56.80 2.68
N GLU A 250 -24.54 57.57 1.97
CA GLU A 250 -24.73 57.66 0.49
C GLU A 250 -25.15 56.38 -0.29
N ALA A 251 -26.36 56.30 -0.88
CA ALA A 251 -26.87 56.98 -2.09
C ALA A 251 -26.12 56.55 -3.38
N ALA A 252 -26.72 56.14 -4.51
CA ALA A 252 -28.10 55.77 -4.90
C ALA A 252 -27.98 54.88 -6.20
N SER A 253 -29.00 54.46 -6.98
CA SER A 253 -30.44 54.76 -7.06
C SER A 253 -31.21 53.65 -7.83
N ALA A 254 -32.52 53.56 -7.61
CA ALA A 254 -33.65 53.10 -8.46
C ALA A 254 -33.50 52.07 -9.64
N ALA A 255 -34.59 51.29 -9.77
CA ALA A 255 -35.18 50.78 -11.03
C ALA A 255 -34.50 49.62 -11.79
N GLU A 256 -35.19 48.73 -12.51
CA GLU A 256 -36.59 48.21 -12.49
C GLU A 256 -36.65 47.01 -13.49
N THR A 257 -37.82 46.38 -13.65
CA THR A 257 -38.25 45.76 -14.94
C THR A 257 -37.62 44.42 -15.38
N THR A 258 -38.30 43.34 -14.98
CA THR A 258 -38.83 42.21 -15.80
C THR A 258 -38.12 41.71 -17.07
N SER A 259 -38.04 40.38 -17.22
CA SER A 259 -38.90 39.57 -18.12
C SER A 259 -38.44 38.09 -18.10
N GLU A 260 -39.33 37.13 -17.77
CA GLU A 260 -40.06 36.25 -18.71
C GLU A 260 -39.14 35.28 -19.49
N VAL A 261 -39.12 33.97 -19.17
CA VAL A 261 -40.10 32.91 -19.54
C VAL A 261 -39.98 32.47 -21.01
N THR A 262 -40.10 31.13 -21.24
CA THR A 262 -40.30 30.35 -22.51
C THR A 262 -39.21 29.26 -22.62
N THR A 263 -39.36 28.09 -21.99
CA THR A 263 -40.09 26.87 -22.44
C THR A 263 -39.55 26.19 -23.71
N GLY A 264 -39.35 24.87 -23.63
CA GLY A 264 -39.68 23.95 -24.75
C GLY A 264 -38.65 22.87 -25.08
N SER A 265 -39.12 21.60 -25.05
CA SER A 265 -38.74 20.50 -25.98
C SER A 265 -37.29 19.92 -25.94
N GLU A 266 -37.05 18.61 -26.17
CA GLU A 266 -37.97 17.48 -26.39
C GLU A 266 -37.34 16.07 -26.24
N VAL A 267 -38.22 15.07 -26.03
CA VAL A 267 -38.22 13.59 -26.30
C VAL A 267 -37.01 12.62 -26.14
N GLU A 268 -37.37 11.47 -25.52
CA GLU A 268 -37.07 10.05 -25.88
C GLU A 268 -35.62 9.52 -25.91
N ALA A 269 -35.32 8.31 -25.40
CA ALA A 269 -36.09 7.08 -25.58
C ALA A 269 -35.95 6.05 -24.43
N LEU A 270 -36.97 5.20 -24.30
CA LEU A 270 -37.01 4.03 -23.42
C LEU A 270 -36.30 2.83 -24.06
N ASN A 271 -35.74 1.93 -23.24
CA ASN A 271 -35.97 0.49 -23.44
C ASN A 271 -35.62 -0.35 -22.21
N SER A 272 -36.60 -1.10 -21.74
CA SER A 272 -36.45 -2.15 -20.72
C SER A 272 -36.79 -3.50 -21.36
N THR A 273 -35.84 -4.44 -21.41
CA THR A 273 -36.15 -5.84 -21.74
C THR A 273 -35.43 -6.78 -20.78
N LYS A 274 -36.22 -7.36 -19.88
CA LYS A 274 -35.91 -8.54 -19.06
C LYS A 274 -36.02 -9.79 -19.92
N LEU A 275 -35.16 -10.80 -19.73
CA LEU A 275 -35.53 -12.21 -19.93
C LEU A 275 -34.55 -13.19 -19.25
N GLU A 276 -35.10 -14.35 -18.96
CA GLU A 276 -34.79 -15.27 -17.87
C GLU A 276 -33.86 -16.46 -18.20
N ILE A 277 -33.25 -17.01 -17.13
CA ILE A 277 -33.05 -18.45 -16.84
C ILE A 277 -32.27 -19.31 -17.86
N GLN A 278 -31.13 -19.85 -17.38
CA GLN A 278 -30.91 -21.31 -17.36
C GLN A 278 -30.28 -21.72 -16.02
N ALA A 279 -30.86 -22.73 -15.35
CA ALA A 279 -30.31 -23.36 -14.15
C ALA A 279 -30.58 -24.87 -14.21
N GLU A 280 -29.57 -25.66 -14.56
CA GLU A 280 -29.68 -27.11 -14.63
C GLU A 280 -29.66 -27.76 -13.23
N THR A 281 -30.81 -28.31 -12.86
CA THR A 281 -31.02 -29.66 -12.28
C THR A 281 -29.85 -30.37 -11.59
N GLY A 282 -30.04 -30.73 -10.32
CA GLY A 282 -29.28 -31.83 -9.68
C GLY A 282 -29.25 -31.78 -8.14
N LYS A 283 -30.19 -32.47 -7.47
CA LYS A 283 -30.24 -32.63 -5.99
C LYS A 283 -30.51 -34.13 -5.64
N PRO A 284 -30.56 -34.58 -4.37
CA PRO A 284 -29.58 -35.53 -3.84
C PRO A 284 -30.17 -36.90 -3.41
N GLY A 285 -29.29 -37.84 -3.05
CA GLY A 285 -29.60 -39.05 -2.25
C GLY A 285 -28.29 -39.78 -1.91
N SER A 286 -27.96 -40.24 -0.70
CA SER A 286 -28.67 -40.86 0.43
C SER A 286 -28.51 -42.39 0.50
N ASN A 287 -27.53 -42.81 1.30
CA ASN A 287 -27.44 -44.02 2.13
C ASN A 287 -26.94 -45.37 1.53
N PRO A 288 -26.32 -46.24 2.39
CA PRO A 288 -25.59 -47.46 2.01
C PRO A 288 -26.47 -48.74 2.17
N PRO A 289 -25.99 -49.96 1.80
CA PRO A 289 -25.09 -50.80 2.62
C PRO A 289 -23.96 -51.49 1.77
N THR A 290 -23.01 -52.27 2.29
CA THR A 290 -23.17 -53.71 2.59
C THR A 290 -21.84 -54.33 3.07
N GLU A 291 -21.83 -54.89 4.28
CA GLU A 291 -21.07 -56.11 4.66
C GLU A 291 -22.02 -57.32 4.44
N PRO A 292 -21.56 -58.56 4.16
CA PRO A 292 -20.72 -59.32 5.11
C PRO A 292 -19.76 -60.40 4.52
N LYS A 293 -18.84 -60.93 5.35
CA LYS A 293 -18.49 -62.38 5.32
C LYS A 293 -17.80 -62.91 6.59
N GLN A 294 -18.33 -64.02 7.09
CA GLN A 294 -17.82 -64.85 8.21
C GLN A 294 -16.53 -65.60 7.80
N ALA A 295 -15.46 -65.66 8.64
CA ALA A 295 -15.15 -66.67 9.69
C ALA A 295 -14.65 -68.04 9.14
N PRO A 296 -14.19 -69.01 9.98
CA PRO A 296 -13.16 -68.97 11.05
C PRO A 296 -12.10 -70.12 10.95
N ALA A 297 -11.01 -70.07 11.74
CA ALA A 297 -10.14 -71.18 12.24
C ALA A 297 -8.75 -70.62 12.66
N ALA A 298 -7.93 -71.21 13.52
CA ALA A 298 -8.08 -72.15 14.66
C ALA A 298 -6.72 -72.23 15.41
N GLN A 299 -6.72 -72.57 16.70
CA GLN A 299 -5.65 -73.25 17.52
C GLN A 299 -4.17 -72.87 17.28
N GLU A 300 -3.43 -72.46 18.30
CA GLU A 300 -2.97 -73.34 19.40
C GLU A 300 -2.92 -72.64 20.78
#